data_AF-A0A8B1P5A2-F1
#
_entry.id   AF-A0A8B1P5A2-F1
#
_cell.length_a   1.000
_cell.length_b   1.000
_cell.length_c   1.000
_cell.angle_alpha   90.00
_cell.angle_beta   90.00
_cell.angle_gamma   90.00
#
_symmetry.space_group_name_H-M   'P 1'
#
loop_
_entity.id
_entity.type
_entity.pdbx_description
1 polymer ?
#
loop_
_entity_poly.entity_id
_entity_poly.type
_entity_poly.pdbx_seq_one_letter_code
_entity_poly.pdbx_strand_id
1 'polypeptide(L)' 'MSMWSVAWLGWLAAFVALETPALLNKRAGDTFSEYVWKWAGVTGRGPLVKVRRTALLLGLVWLVTHFLTGGWV' A
#
# COMPACT_ATOMS: atom_id res chain seq x y z
N MET A 1 -11.93 -11.86 15.36
CA MET A 1 -11.63 -10.96 14.23
C MET A 1 -11.56 -11.81 12.97
N SER A 2 -12.15 -11.37 11.85
CA SER A 2 -12.03 -12.13 10.59
C SER A 2 -10.67 -11.87 9.94
N MET A 3 -10.24 -12.76 9.05
CA MET A 3 -9.02 -12.57 8.25
C MET A 3 -9.09 -11.26 7.42
N TRP A 4 -10.29 -10.89 6.97
CA TRP A 4 -10.56 -9.63 6.27
C TRP A 4 -10.36 -8.41 7.16
N SER A 5 -10.77 -8.46 8.43
CA SER A 5 -10.49 -7.37 9.39
C SER A 5 -8.98 -7.15 9.57
N VAL A 6 -8.19 -8.23 9.59
CA VAL A 6 -6.73 -8.14 9.68
C VAL A 6 -6.13 -7.52 8.42
N ALA A 7 -6.62 -7.89 7.23
CA ALA A 7 -6.20 -7.29 5.96
C ALA A 7 -6.48 -5.78 5.92
N TRP A 8 -7.68 -5.36 6.34
CA TRP A 8 -8.05 -3.95 6.46
C TRP A 8 -7.19 -3.18 7.46
N LEU A 9 -6.91 -3.76 8.63
CA LEU A 9 -6.02 -3.15 9.61
C LEU A 9 -4.59 -3.03 9.08
N GLY A 10 -4.09 -4.04 8.39
CA GLY A 10 -2.79 -3.98 7.71
C GLY A 10 -2.73 -2.85 6.68
N TRP A 11 -3.83 -2.62 5.95
CA TRP A 11 -3.90 -1.56 4.96
C TRP A 11 -3.96 -0.17 5.58
N LEU A 12 -4.76 0.02 6.64
CA LEU A 12 -4.77 1.26 7.41
C LEU A 12 -3.41 1.57 8.03
N ALA A 13 -2.73 0.56 8.57
CA ALA A 13 -1.38 0.74 9.13
C ALA A 13 -0.37 1.17 8.06
N ALA A 14 -0.40 0.55 6.87
CA ALA A 14 0.45 0.92 5.74
C ALA A 14 0.14 2.36 5.25
N PHE A 15 -1.13 2.72 5.17
CA PHE A 15 -1.57 4.06 4.82
C PHE A 15 -1.03 5.11 5.80
N VAL A 16 -1.22 4.92 7.11
CA VAL A 16 -0.71 5.84 8.14
C VAL A 16 0.81 5.94 8.08
N ALA A 17 1.53 4.83 7.88
CA ALA A 17 3.00 4.83 7.80
C ALA A 17 3.53 5.64 6.61
N LEU A 18 2.81 5.66 5.48
CA LEU A 18 3.20 6.39 4.27
C LEU A 18 2.69 7.83 4.26
N GLU A 19 1.52 8.08 4.85
CA GLU A 19 0.89 9.40 4.90
C GLU A 19 1.48 10.29 6.00
N THR A 20 1.83 9.73 7.16
CA THR A 20 2.39 10.51 8.29
C THR A 20 3.61 11.35 7.88
N PRO A 21 4.61 10.82 7.15
CA PRO A 21 5.72 11.64 6.65
C PRO A 21 5.28 12.76 5.70
N ALA A 22 4.30 12.50 4.83
CA ALA A 22 3.76 13.48 3.89
C ALA A 22 2.97 14.60 4.59
N LEU A 23 2.23 14.28 5.65
CA LEU A 23 1.47 15.27 6.44
C LEU A 23 2.38 16.15 7.29
N LEU A 24 3.46 15.57 7.82
CA LEU A 24 4.41 16.28 8.67
C LEU A 24 5.41 17.11 7.86
N ASN A 25 5.90 16.59 6.73
CA ASN A 25 6.77 17.32 5.81
C ASN A 25 5.96 17.93 4.68
N LYS A 26 5.47 19.15 4.88
CA LYS A 26 4.72 19.91 3.85
C LYS A 26 5.63 20.56 2.80
N ARG A 27 6.68 19.87 2.34
CA ARG A 27 7.56 20.41 1.29
C ARG A 27 6.95 20.16 -0.09
N ALA A 28 7.31 21.00 -1.06
CA ALA A 28 6.92 20.78 -2.44
C ALA A 28 7.46 19.41 -2.91
N GLY A 29 6.56 18.50 -3.27
CA GLY A 29 6.89 17.13 -3.69
C GLY A 29 6.71 16.04 -2.63
N ASP A 30 6.42 16.36 -1.38
CA ASP A 30 6.11 15.37 -0.33
C ASP A 30 4.63 14.97 -0.39
N THR A 31 4.26 14.25 -1.44
CA THR A 31 2.89 13.72 -1.61
C THR A 31 2.82 12.25 -1.23
N PHE A 32 1.64 11.78 -0.83
CA PHE A 32 1.41 10.36 -0.53
C PHE A 32 1.84 9.45 -1.69
N SER A 33 1.51 9.83 -2.93
CA SER A 33 1.91 9.08 -4.12
C SER A 33 3.42 8.95 -4.18
N GLU A 34 4.19 10.03 -4.03
CA GLU A 34 5.66 10.00 -4.07
C GLU A 34 6.27 9.02 -3.07
N TYR A 35 5.73 8.95 -1.84
CA TYR A 35 6.15 7.95 -0.85
C TYR A 35 5.80 6.52 -1.27
N VAL A 36 4.62 6.29 -1.88
CA VAL A 36 4.25 4.99 -2.45
C VAL A 36 5.21 4.60 -3.58
N TRP A 37 5.52 5.51 -4.52
CA TRP A 37 6.46 5.25 -5.64
C TRP A 37 7.87 4.91 -5.13
N LYS A 38 8.35 5.65 -4.13
CA LYS A 38 9.64 5.39 -3.46
C LYS A 38 9.64 4.05 -2.74
N TRP A 39 8.58 3.72 -1.99
CA TRP A 39 8.50 2.45 -1.27
C TRP A 39 8.41 1.25 -2.23
N ALA A 40 7.56 1.34 -3.25
CA ALA A 40 7.43 0.35 -4.34
C ALA A 40 8.73 0.21 -5.16
N GLY A 41 9.65 1.17 -5.01
CA GLY A 41 10.96 1.17 -5.64
C GLY A 41 10.84 1.15 -7.15
N VAL A 42 9.95 1.95 -7.74
CA VAL A 42 9.63 1.88 -9.19
C VAL A 42 10.85 2.02 -10.10
N THR A 43 11.83 2.83 -9.71
CA THR A 43 13.11 3.00 -10.41
C THR A 43 14.25 2.13 -9.85
N GLY A 44 14.04 1.46 -8.72
CA GLY A 44 15.04 0.63 -8.03
C GLY A 44 15.19 -0.77 -8.63
N ARG A 45 16.33 -1.40 -8.36
CA ARG A 45 16.64 -2.79 -8.74
C ARG A 45 16.98 -3.62 -7.50
N GLY A 46 16.50 -4.86 -7.44
CA GLY A 46 16.83 -5.80 -6.36
C GLY A 46 15.68 -6.76 -6.01
N PRO A 47 15.98 -7.85 -5.28
CA PRO A 47 14.98 -8.86 -4.91
C PRO A 47 13.87 -8.29 -4.01
N LEU A 48 14.21 -7.39 -3.07
CA LEU A 48 13.23 -6.74 -2.19
C LEU A 48 12.24 -5.83 -2.94
N VAL A 49 12.69 -5.19 -4.03
CA VAL A 49 11.81 -4.38 -4.88
C VAL A 49 10.75 -5.25 -5.54
N LYS A 50 11.13 -6.43 -6.03
CA LYS A 50 10.18 -7.40 -6.58
C LYS A 50 9.14 -7.81 -5.54
N VAL A 51 9.57 -8.13 -4.32
CA VAL A 51 8.66 -8.49 -3.21
C VAL A 51 7.65 -7.38 -2.92
N ARG A 52 8.10 -6.13 -2.79
CA ARG A 52 7.21 -4.98 -2.52
C ARG A 52 6.19 -4.76 -3.64
N ARG A 53 6.62 -4.85 -4.90
CA ARG A 53 5.73 -4.73 -6.07
C ARG A 53 4.72 -5.89 -6.14
N THR A 54 5.15 -7.11 -5.87
CA THR A 54 4.26 -8.28 -5.82
C THR A 54 3.24 -8.13 -4.70
N ALA A 55 3.64 -7.67 -3.51
CA ALA A 55 2.72 -7.41 -2.41
C ALA A 55 1.66 -6.36 -2.77
N LEU A 56 2.06 -5.26 -3.44
CA LEU A 56 1.13 -4.26 -3.97
C LEU A 56 0.15 -4.85 -4.98
N LEU A 57 0.65 -5.64 -5.93
CA LEU A 57 -0.19 -6.26 -6.95
C LEU A 57 -1.22 -7.20 -6.32
N LEU A 58 -0.78 -8.07 -5.40
CA LEU A 58 -1.68 -8.99 -4.70
C LEU A 58 -2.72 -8.25 -3.88
N GLY A 59 -2.32 -7.18 -3.18
CA GLY A 59 -3.25 -6.32 -2.44
C GLY A 59 -4.28 -5.66 -3.35
N LEU A 60 -3.86 -5.16 -4.52
CA LEU A 60 -4.77 -4.57 -5.50
C LEU A 60 -5.75 -5.60 -6.08
N VAL A 61 -5.24 -6.78 -6.47
CA VAL A 61 -6.07 -7.89 -6.98
C VAL A 61 -7.12 -8.27 -5.94
N TRP A 62 -6.68 -8.48 -4.69
CA TRP A 62 -7.58 -8.78 -3.59
C TRP A 62 -8.62 -7.68 -3.40
N LEU A 63 -8.22 -6.41 -3.32
CA LEU A 63 -9.13 -5.29 -3.09
C LEU A 63 -10.21 -5.18 -4.17
N VAL A 64 -9.82 -5.32 -5.45
CA VAL A 64 -10.76 -5.33 -6.58
C VAL A 64 -11.73 -6.49 -6.45
N THR A 65 -11.25 -7.71 -6.17
CA THR A 65 -12.12 -8.88 -5.99
C THR A 65 -13.02 -8.78 -4.76
N HIS A 66 -12.53 -8.22 -3.65
CA HIS A 66 -13.30 -7.99 -2.42
C HIS A 66 -14.48 -7.07 -2.70
N PHE A 67 -14.26 -5.97 -3.43
CA PHE A 67 -15.35 -5.06 -3.81
C PHE A 67 -16.32 -5.67 -4.81
N LEU A 68 -15.84 -6.38 -5.84
CA LEU A 68 -16.72 -7.03 -6.83
C LEU A 68 -17.61 -8.11 -6.23
N THR A 69 -17.18 -8.75 -5.15
CA THR A 69 -17.92 -9.83 -4.48
C THR A 69 -18.73 -9.37 -3.27
N GLY A 70 -18.77 -8.06 -3.00
CA GLY A 70 -19.49 -7.52 -1.84
C GLY A 70 -18.84 -7.87 -0.49
N GLY A 71 -17.52 -8.11 -0.47
CA GLY A 71 -16.74 -8.32 0.74
C GLY A 71 -16.54 -9.79 1.13
N TRP A 72 -16.83 -10.74 0.23
CA TRP A 72 -16.73 -12.18 0.52
C TRP A 72 -15.28 -12.68 0.58
N VAL A 73 -14.41 -12.21 -0.34
CA VAL A 73 -13.01 -12.67 -0.52
C VAL A 73 -11.99 -11.63 -0.13
#